data_AF-T0ZZA7-F1
#
_entry.id   AF-T0ZZA7-F1
#
_cell.length_a   1.000
_cell.length_b   1.000
_cell.length_c   1.000
_cell.angle_alpha   90.00
_cell.angle_beta   90.00
_cell.angle_gamma   90.00
#
_symmetry.space_group_name_H-M   'P 1'
#
loop_
_entity.id
_entity.type
_entity.pdbx_description
1 polymer ?
#
loop_
_entity_poly.entity_id
_entity_poly.type
_entity_poly.pdbx_seq_one_letter_code
_entity_poly.pdbx_strand_id
1 'polypeptide(L)' 'MPSLRSDAAAERFVTTADLTEYDLSGFKPMRFEVEPKSAALNMRLPPKLLDAVKARARALGIPYTRYVRMLLEKAVL' A
#
# COMPACT_ATOMS: atom_id res chain seq x y z
N MET A 1 12.91 -15.04 -8.17
CA MET A 1 11.51 -15.32 -8.57
C MET A 1 11.39 -15.45 -10.08
N PRO A 2 10.55 -16.38 -10.60
CA PRO A 2 10.35 -16.57 -12.04
C PRO A 2 9.52 -15.45 -12.67
N SER A 3 9.67 -15.25 -13.98
CA SER A 3 8.84 -14.30 -14.74
C SER A 3 7.48 -14.93 -15.05
N LEU A 4 6.42 -14.43 -14.41
CA LEU A 4 5.04 -14.87 -14.62
C LEU A 4 4.33 -13.85 -15.52
N ARG A 5 3.70 -14.35 -16.60
CA ARG A 5 3.14 -13.50 -17.68
C ARG A 5 1.65 -13.20 -17.54
N SER A 6 0.98 -13.79 -16.56
CA SER A 6 -0.45 -13.58 -16.28
C SER A 6 -0.79 -13.89 -14.84
N ASP A 7 -1.88 -13.31 -14.35
CA ASP A 7 -2.38 -13.54 -12.99
C ASP A 7 -2.72 -15.02 -12.78
N ALA A 8 -3.38 -15.68 -13.74
CA ALA A 8 -3.65 -17.12 -13.67
C ALA A 8 -2.38 -17.98 -13.60
N ALA A 9 -1.27 -17.55 -14.24
CA ALA A 9 0.01 -18.23 -14.11
C ALA A 9 0.65 -18.00 -12.72
N ALA A 10 0.48 -16.80 -12.17
CA ALA A 10 0.94 -16.47 -10.82
C ALA A 10 0.18 -17.25 -9.74
N GLU A 11 -1.15 -17.34 -9.85
CA GLU A 11 -1.99 -18.12 -8.94
C GLU A 11 -1.59 -19.60 -8.92
N ARG A 12 -1.44 -20.20 -10.11
CA ARG A 12 -0.97 -21.60 -10.21
C ARG A 12 0.41 -21.77 -9.58
N PHE A 13 1.34 -20.86 -9.86
CA PHE A 13 2.69 -20.93 -9.31
C PHE A 13 2.70 -20.87 -7.78
N VAL A 14 2.01 -19.89 -7.18
CA VAL A 14 1.94 -19.76 -5.72
C VAL A 14 1.26 -20.96 -5.06
N THR A 15 0.31 -21.59 -5.76
CA THR A 15 -0.42 -22.76 -5.24
C THR A 15 0.44 -24.02 -5.22
N THR A 16 1.34 -24.19 -6.19
CA THR A 16 2.05 -25.47 -6.38
C THR A 16 3.54 -25.42 -6.07
N ALA A 17 4.17 -24.24 -6.07
CA ALA A 17 5.60 -24.10 -5.81
C ALA A 17 5.90 -24.03 -4.30
N ASP A 18 7.00 -24.65 -3.88
CA ASP A 18 7.59 -24.38 -2.57
C ASP A 18 8.34 -23.04 -2.62
N LEU A 19 7.80 -22.03 -1.94
CA LEU A 19 8.37 -20.68 -1.93
C LEU A 19 9.66 -20.58 -1.11
N THR A 20 9.98 -21.58 -0.28
CA THR A 20 11.20 -21.58 0.55
C THR A 20 12.48 -21.78 -0.28
N GLU A 21 12.35 -22.34 -1.49
CA GLU A 21 13.46 -22.55 -2.42
C GLU A 21 13.88 -21.27 -3.17
N TYR A 22 13.14 -20.17 -3.03
CA TYR A 22 13.39 -18.93 -3.75
C TYR A 22 14.01 -17.85 -2.85
N ASP A 23 14.92 -17.07 -3.44
CA ASP A 23 15.38 -15.82 -2.80
C ASP A 23 14.27 -14.76 -2.84
N LEU A 24 13.71 -14.47 -1.66
CA LEU A 24 12.67 -13.47 -1.44
C LEU A 24 13.23 -12.19 -0.79
N SER A 25 14.54 -12.06 -0.61
CA SER A 25 15.15 -10.91 0.09
C SER A 25 14.89 -9.56 -0.59
N GLY A 26 14.62 -9.56 -1.91
CA GLY A 26 14.24 -8.37 -2.67
C GLY A 26 12.79 -7.91 -2.48
N PHE A 27 11.95 -8.71 -1.81
CA PHE A 27 10.54 -8.36 -1.59
C PHE A 27 10.43 -7.25 -0.56
N LYS A 28 9.53 -6.30 -0.83
CA LYS A 28 9.21 -5.21 0.10
C LYS A 28 7.80 -5.41 0.63
N PRO A 29 7.55 -5.20 1.94
CA PRO A 29 6.21 -5.24 2.50
C PRO A 29 5.28 -4.31 1.72
N MET A 30 4.16 -4.84 1.23
CA MET A 30 3.12 -4.08 0.56
C MET A 30 1.82 -4.22 1.35
N ARG A 31 1.20 -3.08 1.68
CA ARG A 31 -0.12 -3.03 2.32
C ARG A 31 -1.17 -2.75 1.25
N PHE A 32 -2.03 -3.74 0.99
CA PHE A 32 -3.14 -3.62 0.06
C PHE A 32 -4.30 -2.86 0.72
N GLU A 33 -4.98 -2.01 -0.07
CA GLU A 33 -6.25 -1.42 0.32
C GLU A 33 -7.35 -2.42 -0.03
N VAL A 34 -7.88 -3.14 0.96
CA VAL A 34 -8.90 -4.17 0.73
C VAL A 34 -10.32 -3.61 0.88
N GLU A 35 -10.50 -2.57 1.71
CA GLU A 35 -11.82 -1.95 1.89
C GLU A 35 -12.16 -0.96 0.76
N PRO A 36 -13.39 -1.04 0.21
CA PRO A 36 -13.86 -0.09 -0.80
C PRO A 36 -14.00 1.32 -0.23
N LYS A 37 -13.64 2.33 -1.03
CA LYS A 37 -13.72 3.77 -0.69
C LYS A 37 -15.17 4.27 -0.74
N SER A 38 -16.01 3.80 0.17
CA SER A 38 -17.46 4.05 0.17
C SER A 38 -17.89 5.36 0.85
N ALA A 39 -17.06 5.93 1.72
CA ALA A 39 -17.34 7.16 2.46
C ALA A 39 -16.27 8.24 2.26
N ALA A 40 -16.68 9.52 2.32
CA ALA A 40 -15.79 10.68 2.15
C ALA A 40 -15.63 11.46 3.47
N LEU A 41 -14.40 11.78 3.83
CA LEU A 41 -14.07 12.69 4.92
C LEU A 41 -13.80 14.10 4.37
N ASN A 42 -14.70 15.05 4.64
CA ASN A 42 -14.54 16.45 4.27
C ASN A 42 -14.15 17.28 5.49
N MET A 43 -12.96 17.89 5.49
CA MET A 43 -12.47 18.69 6.61
C MET A 43 -11.62 19.88 6.17
N ARG A 44 -11.61 20.94 6.99
CA ARG A 44 -10.70 22.10 6.80
C ARG A 44 -9.42 21.87 7.59
N LEU A 45 -8.28 22.26 7.00
CA LEU A 45 -6.96 22.15 7.61
C LEU A 45 -6.21 23.47 7.47
N PRO A 46 -5.37 23.86 8.45
CA PRO A 46 -4.40 24.93 8.26
C PRO A 46 -3.49 24.62 7.07
N PRO A 47 -3.15 25.60 6.20
CA PRO A 47 -2.31 25.37 5.02
C PRO A 47 -0.98 24.70 5.35
N LYS A 48 -0.31 25.18 6.40
CA LYS A 48 0.97 24.61 6.89
C LYS A 48 0.87 23.13 7.23
N LEU A 49 -0.26 22.69 7.78
CA LEU A 49 -0.48 21.28 8.13
C LEU A 49 -0.66 20.43 6.86
N LEU A 50 -1.43 20.92 5.90
CA LEU A 50 -1.63 20.22 4.62
C LEU A 50 -0.30 20.05 3.87
N ASP A 51 0.55 21.08 3.88
CA ASP A 51 1.87 21.04 3.24
C ASP A 51 2.80 20.01 3.91
N ALA A 52 2.81 19.96 5.24
CA ALA A 52 3.58 18.97 5.99
C ALA A 52 3.13 17.53 5.69
N VAL A 53 1.81 17.30 5.62
CA VAL A 53 1.23 16.00 5.24
C VAL A 53 1.66 15.59 3.84
N LYS A 54 1.57 16.51 2.86
CA LYS A 54 2.02 16.27 1.48
C LYS A 54 3.52 15.98 1.40
N ALA A 55 4.35 16.71 2.14
CA ALA A 55 5.79 16.50 2.17
C ALA A 55 6.14 15.10 2.71
N ARG A 56 5.48 14.67 3.79
CA ARG A 56 5.70 13.35 4.37
C ARG A 56 5.24 12.22 3.45
N ALA A 57 4.11 12.38 2.78
CA ALA A 57 3.63 11.42 1.78
C ALA A 57 4.61 11.26 0.60
N ARG A 58 5.15 12.38 0.09
CA ARG A 58 6.20 12.36 -0.95
C ARG A 58 7.45 11.61 -0.51
N ALA A 59 7.92 11.83 0.72
CA ALA A 59 9.07 11.11 1.26
C ALA A 59 8.86 9.58 1.35
N LEU A 60 7.60 9.15 1.47
CA LEU A 60 7.19 7.74 1.48
C LEU A 60 6.83 7.20 0.09
N GLY A 61 6.87 8.02 -0.96
CA GLY A 61 6.52 7.63 -2.33
C GLY A 61 5.05 7.27 -2.53
N ILE A 62 4.14 7.79 -1.71
CA ILE A 62 2.70 7.50 -1.76
C ILE A 62 1.85 8.76 -1.95
N PRO A 63 0.64 8.66 -2.54
CA PRO A 63 -0.30 9.77 -2.59
C PRO A 63 -0.66 10.28 -1.19
N TYR A 64 -0.79 11.60 -1.02
CA TYR A 64 -1.09 12.18 0.30
C TYR A 64 -2.45 11.74 0.86
N THR A 65 -3.43 11.44 0.01
CA THR A 65 -4.73 10.89 0.43
C THR A 65 -4.60 9.50 1.03
N ARG A 66 -3.76 8.63 0.44
CA ARG A 66 -3.38 7.33 1.02
C ARG A 66 -2.68 7.53 2.36
N TYR A 67 -1.76 8.49 2.46
CA TYR A 67 -1.07 8.78 3.71
C TYR A 67 -2.02 9.25 4.82
N VAL A 68 -2.97 10.14 4.52
CA VAL A 68 -4.00 10.57 5.49
C VAL A 68 -4.81 9.37 5.98
N ARG A 69 -5.26 8.49 5.09
CA ARG A 69 -5.99 7.30 5.51
C ARG A 69 -5.13 6.38 6.38
N MET A 70 -3.87 6.15 6.04
CA MET A 70 -2.95 5.34 6.88
C MET A 70 -2.79 5.91 8.29
N LEU A 71 -2.75 7.25 8.42
CA LEU A 71 -2.71 7.91 9.73
C LEU A 71 -4.01 7.69 10.52
N LEU A 72 -5.16 7.80 9.85
CA LEU A 72 -6.46 7.55 10.47
C LEU A 72 -6.59 6.09 10.91
N GLU A 73 -6.29 5.14 10.02
CA GLU A 73 -6.26 3.70 10.34
C GLU A 73 -5.38 3.46 11.56
N LYS A 74 -4.13 3.92 11.57
CA LYS A 74 -3.21 3.74 12.71
C LYS A 74 -3.72 4.35 14.02
N ALA A 75 -4.53 5.40 13.95
CA ALA A 75 -5.02 6.10 15.13
C ALA A 75 -6.27 5.46 15.74
N VAL A 76 -7.08 4.75 14.94
CA VAL A 76 -8.41 4.27 15.36
C VAL A 76 -8.63 2.77 15.21
N LEU A 77 -7.73 2.06 14.51
CA LEU A 77 -7.73 0.61 14.28
C LEU A 77 -6.37 0.01 14.69
#